data_AF-A0A954QBZ7-F1
#
_entry.id   AF-A0A954QBZ7-F1
#
_cell.length_a   1.000
_cell.length_b   1.000
_cell.length_c   1.000
_cell.angle_alpha   90.00
_cell.angle_beta   90.00
_cell.angle_gamma   90.00
#
_symmetry.space_group_name_H-M   'P 1'
#
loop_
_entity.id
_entity.type
_entity.pdbx_description
1 polymer ?
#
loop_
_entity_poly.entity_id
_entity_poly.type
_entity_poly.pdbx_seq_one_letter_code
_entity_poly.pdbx_strand_id
1 'polypeptide(L)'
;MNDHEQQTRSWRKYTPCGCVLLMFMVGLALPAIGWMIWAANASQSVEAELAKIRELGEPIEPTDMDSFYVIPDGKSDATKLWTEVAAIFDTEAYGERAKAIPVVGQGSDIPPVGEEWEQLEAVAAFLDEYREEMKKIHEAARLGGQARFDRDFDEGLAMLLPDVQGLRGCNRMLKLEARVAAHRGDAAAAARSIHAMFSTCHAVQEDPLLISHLVRVALAGMAIGELETAIGESVGFSDDDLRMLREDIRSIDFKHSLERALMGERVIGLLTFRNPGRFDVDNNIPFPTRANNEDLALYLSTVAKYIEASRAPFPEALSLADEATAHVTEVAGSSQINKLRYVFTNLLLPAVNATFEASARGTGASHCGDVSLAIEQYRRKRGEIPGSLQELVPELLDSVPIDPMDGHPLRYVINDDGYVLYSVGRNRVDDGGVMGDKRLDEVFAVKLRTTSSPAESNE
;
A
#
# COMPACT_ATOMS: atom_id res chain seq x y z
N MET A 1 -86.99 -51.61 1.17
CA MET A 1 -85.65 -51.83 0.59
C MET A 1 -85.38 -50.63 -0.32
N ASN A 2 -84.25 -49.95 -0.13
CA ASN A 2 -83.82 -48.69 -0.76
C ASN A 2 -84.29 -47.38 -0.10
N ASP A 3 -83.81 -47.12 1.12
CA ASP A 3 -83.63 -45.73 1.61
C ASP A 3 -82.27 -45.51 2.31
N HIS A 4 -81.41 -46.54 2.36
CA HIS A 4 -80.06 -46.45 2.93
C HIS A 4 -78.96 -46.17 1.88
N GLU A 5 -79.30 -46.02 0.60
CA GLU A 5 -78.31 -45.89 -0.49
C GLU A 5 -78.08 -44.45 -0.99
N GLN A 6 -78.88 -43.47 -0.55
CA GLN A 6 -78.75 -42.09 -1.03
C GLN A 6 -77.90 -41.16 -0.14
N GLN A 7 -77.57 -41.55 1.09
CA GLN A 7 -76.84 -40.68 2.01
C GLN A 7 -75.31 -40.80 1.95
N THR A 8 -74.76 -41.75 1.19
CA THR A 8 -73.30 -41.97 1.07
C THR A 8 -72.65 -41.31 -0.15
N ARG A 9 -73.42 -40.61 -1.00
CA ARG A 9 -72.93 -40.07 -2.29
C ARG A 9 -72.58 -38.58 -2.32
N SER A 10 -72.61 -37.87 -1.20
CA SER A 10 -72.33 -36.41 -1.17
C SER A 10 -70.90 -36.03 -0.72
N TRP A 11 -70.15 -36.93 -0.07
CA TRP A 11 -68.82 -36.59 0.49
C TRP A 11 -67.62 -36.77 -0.48
N ARG A 12 -67.87 -37.09 -1.75
CA ARG A 12 -66.80 -37.52 -2.70
C ARG A 12 -66.52 -36.58 -3.86
N LYS A 13 -66.99 -35.32 -3.82
CA LYS A 13 -66.81 -34.37 -4.93
C LYS A 13 -66.01 -33.09 -4.64
N TYR A 14 -65.47 -32.90 -3.44
CA TYR A 14 -64.65 -31.71 -3.11
C TYR A 14 -63.21 -32.00 -2.65
N THR A 15 -62.76 -33.25 -2.70
CA THR A 15 -61.41 -33.65 -2.24
C THR A 15 -60.24 -33.40 -3.21
N PRO A 16 -60.36 -33.42 -4.55
CA PRO A 16 -59.17 -33.27 -5.41
C PRO A 16 -58.65 -31.81 -5.47
N CYS A 17 -59.54 -30.80 -5.43
CA CYS A 17 -59.12 -29.39 -5.43
C CYS A 17 -58.41 -28.99 -4.13
N GLY A 18 -58.88 -29.45 -2.97
CA GLY A 18 -58.26 -29.15 -1.67
C GLY A 18 -56.87 -29.78 -1.51
N CYS A 19 -56.67 -31.01 -1.98
CA CYS A 19 -55.37 -31.67 -1.93
C CYS A 19 -54.35 -31.04 -2.90
N VAL A 20 -54.79 -30.61 -4.08
CA VAL A 20 -53.92 -29.91 -5.04
C VAL A 20 -53.52 -28.52 -4.52
N LEU A 21 -54.46 -27.75 -3.94
CA LEU A 21 -54.16 -26.48 -3.28
C LEU A 21 -53.22 -26.65 -2.08
N LEU A 22 -53.41 -27.70 -1.27
CA LEU A 22 -52.53 -28.01 -0.15
C LEU A 22 -51.12 -28.38 -0.63
N MET A 23 -50.98 -29.20 -1.69
CA MET A 23 -49.68 -29.54 -2.28
C MET A 23 -48.99 -28.31 -2.88
N PHE A 24 -49.74 -27.40 -3.52
CA PHE A 24 -49.20 -26.12 -4.00
C PHE A 24 -48.76 -25.21 -2.84
N MET A 25 -49.57 -25.09 -1.78
CA MET A 25 -49.22 -24.30 -0.60
C MET A 25 -48.00 -24.88 0.12
N VAL A 26 -47.90 -26.20 0.29
CA VAL A 26 -46.72 -26.86 0.88
C VAL A 26 -45.51 -26.72 -0.05
N GLY A 27 -45.70 -26.85 -1.36
CA GLY A 27 -44.65 -26.67 -2.37
C GLY A 27 -44.08 -25.25 -2.44
N LEU A 28 -44.85 -24.23 -2.06
CA LEU A 28 -44.39 -22.85 -1.91
C LEU A 28 -43.87 -22.54 -0.50
N ALA A 29 -44.46 -23.15 0.54
CA ALA A 29 -44.06 -22.93 1.93
C ALA A 29 -42.68 -23.52 2.25
N LEU A 30 -42.32 -24.69 1.72
CA LEU A 30 -41.01 -25.30 1.98
C LEU A 30 -39.84 -24.46 1.46
N PRO A 31 -39.83 -23.95 0.21
CA PRO A 31 -38.83 -22.99 -0.25
C PRO A 31 -38.84 -21.69 0.55
N ALA A 32 -40.00 -21.18 0.95
CA ALA A 32 -40.09 -19.96 1.76
C ALA A 32 -39.50 -20.16 3.17
N ILE A 33 -39.74 -21.31 3.79
CA ILE A 33 -39.14 -21.70 5.08
C ILE A 33 -37.63 -21.88 4.93
N GLY A 34 -37.18 -22.56 3.88
CA GLY A 34 -35.76 -22.69 3.56
C GLY A 34 -35.08 -21.33 3.37
N TRP A 35 -35.71 -20.42 2.64
CA TRP A 35 -35.23 -19.05 2.46
C TRP A 35 -35.21 -18.26 3.77
N MET A 36 -36.23 -18.37 4.62
CA MET A 36 -36.25 -17.72 5.94
C MET A 36 -35.16 -18.24 6.87
N ILE A 37 -34.93 -19.56 6.92
CA ILE A 37 -33.85 -20.16 7.72
C ILE A 37 -32.49 -19.70 7.18
N TRP A 38 -32.30 -19.74 5.86
CA TRP A 38 -31.06 -19.26 5.24
C TRP A 38 -30.81 -17.77 5.51
N ALA A 39 -31.83 -16.91 5.39
CA ALA A 39 -31.71 -15.48 5.66
C ALA A 39 -31.43 -15.20 7.15
N ALA A 40 -32.03 -15.97 8.06
CA ALA A 40 -31.76 -15.89 9.49
C ALA A 40 -30.33 -16.29 9.82
N ASN A 41 -29.84 -17.39 9.23
CA ASN A 41 -28.45 -17.84 9.40
C ASN A 41 -27.46 -16.80 8.86
N ALA A 42 -27.70 -16.24 7.68
CA ALA A 42 -26.85 -15.20 7.11
C ALA A 42 -26.79 -13.94 8.00
N SER A 43 -27.94 -13.53 8.55
CA SER A 43 -28.01 -12.41 9.49
C SER A 43 -27.27 -12.69 10.80
N GLN A 44 -27.39 -13.93 11.31
CA GLN A 44 -26.66 -14.35 12.51
C GLN A 44 -25.14 -14.34 12.29
N SER A 45 -24.66 -14.75 11.12
CA SER A 45 -23.24 -14.66 10.77
C SER A 45 -22.72 -13.23 10.76
N VAL A 46 -23.49 -12.29 10.19
CA VAL A 46 -23.11 -10.86 10.21
C VAL A 46 -23.01 -10.33 11.65
N GLU A 47 -24.02 -10.58 12.48
CA GLU A 47 -24.00 -10.14 13.89
C GLU A 47 -22.86 -10.79 14.68
N ALA A 48 -22.53 -12.06 14.40
CA ALA A 48 -21.40 -12.72 15.03
C ALA A 48 -20.06 -12.06 14.67
N GLU A 49 -19.84 -11.70 13.40
CA GLU A 49 -18.62 -10.99 12.99
C GLU A 49 -18.58 -9.56 13.57
N LEU A 50 -19.69 -8.81 13.52
CA LEU A 50 -19.76 -7.48 14.12
C LEU A 50 -19.53 -7.50 15.64
N ALA A 51 -20.03 -8.53 16.35
CA ALA A 51 -19.79 -8.68 17.78
C ALA A 51 -18.31 -8.86 18.10
N LYS A 52 -17.57 -9.66 17.32
CA LYS A 52 -16.11 -9.81 17.47
C LYS A 52 -15.39 -8.48 17.27
N ILE A 53 -15.77 -7.71 16.25
CA ILE A 53 -15.14 -6.42 15.96
C ILE A 53 -15.37 -5.42 17.11
N ARG A 54 -16.60 -5.39 17.65
CA ARG A 54 -16.95 -4.56 18.82
C ARG A 54 -16.18 -4.98 20.07
N GLU A 55 -15.98 -6.28 20.29
CA GLU A 55 -15.19 -6.79 21.42
C GLU A 55 -13.72 -6.35 21.35
N LEU A 56 -13.17 -6.27 20.13
CA LEU A 56 -11.82 -5.76 19.87
C LEU A 56 -11.72 -4.22 19.96
N GLY A 57 -12.84 -3.51 20.03
CA GLY A 57 -12.87 -2.04 20.06
C GLY A 57 -12.43 -1.38 18.75
N GLU A 58 -12.51 -2.11 17.63
CA GLU A 58 -12.11 -1.63 16.31
C GLU A 58 -13.28 -0.92 15.59
N PRO A 59 -13.01 0.01 14.64
CA PRO A 59 -14.06 0.81 14.01
C PRO A 59 -14.96 -0.01 13.06
N ILE A 60 -16.25 0.34 13.04
CA ILE A 60 -17.30 -0.25 12.17
C ILE A 60 -18.25 0.80 11.54
N GLU A 61 -18.20 2.04 11.99
CA GLU A 61 -18.94 3.19 11.44
C GLU A 61 -17.99 4.33 11.08
N PRO A 62 -18.37 5.23 10.15
CA PRO A 62 -17.64 6.46 9.88
C PRO A 62 -17.35 7.28 11.16
N THR A 63 -18.30 7.36 12.09
CA THR A 63 -18.12 8.11 13.35
C THR A 63 -17.06 7.51 14.28
N ASP A 64 -16.79 6.19 14.18
CA ASP A 64 -15.72 5.57 14.97
C ASP A 64 -14.34 6.08 14.50
N MET A 65 -14.24 6.46 13.22
CA MET A 65 -13.01 6.97 12.62
C MET A 65 -12.57 8.31 13.19
N ASP A 66 -13.49 9.13 13.70
CA ASP A 66 -13.18 10.39 14.38
C ASP A 66 -12.29 10.20 15.61
N SER A 67 -12.40 9.03 16.26
CA SER A 67 -11.58 8.66 17.41
C SER A 67 -10.38 7.80 17.04
N PHE A 68 -10.46 7.06 15.94
CA PHE A 68 -9.41 6.15 15.48
C PHE A 68 -8.31 6.84 14.66
N TYR A 69 -8.68 7.84 13.86
CA TYR A 69 -7.76 8.60 13.02
C TYR A 69 -7.53 9.99 13.64
N VAL A 70 -6.73 10.01 14.69
CA VAL A 70 -6.34 11.22 15.43
C VAL A 70 -4.84 11.28 15.60
N ILE A 71 -4.30 12.49 15.76
CA ILE A 71 -2.93 12.68 16.21
C ILE A 71 -2.94 12.58 17.74
N PRO A 72 -2.25 11.60 18.36
CA PRO A 72 -2.21 11.46 19.81
C PRO A 72 -1.57 12.67 20.50
N ASP A 73 -2.01 12.95 21.74
CA ASP A 73 -1.42 14.01 22.56
C ASP A 73 0.11 13.84 22.69
N GLY A 74 0.83 14.95 22.54
CA GLY A 74 2.29 14.98 22.64
C GLY A 74 3.03 14.51 21.38
N LYS A 75 2.32 14.12 20.31
CA LYS A 75 2.93 13.95 18.97
C LYS A 75 2.94 15.29 18.23
N SER A 76 4.03 15.52 17.49
CA SER A 76 4.14 16.67 16.60
C SER A 76 3.14 16.53 15.45
N ASP A 77 2.46 17.63 15.11
CA ASP A 77 1.45 17.72 14.07
C ASP A 77 1.97 18.54 12.89
N ALA A 78 2.28 17.85 11.79
CA ALA A 78 2.73 18.46 10.54
C ALA A 78 1.60 18.62 9.50
N THR A 79 0.34 18.35 9.88
CA THR A 79 -0.82 18.33 8.96
C THR A 79 -0.91 19.58 8.12
N LYS A 80 -0.89 20.75 8.77
CA LYS A 80 -1.06 22.03 8.07
C LYS A 80 0.02 22.24 7.01
N LEU A 81 1.28 21.94 7.32
CA LEU A 81 2.38 22.11 6.36
C LEU A 81 2.21 21.18 5.17
N TRP A 82 1.89 19.90 5.40
CA TRP A 82 1.69 18.92 4.34
C TRP A 82 0.48 19.23 3.44
N THR A 83 -0.66 19.61 4.03
CA THR A 83 -1.85 19.99 3.26
C THR A 83 -1.60 21.24 2.41
N GLU A 84 -0.92 22.26 2.95
CA GLU A 84 -0.61 23.48 2.18
C GLU A 84 0.29 23.20 0.97
N VAL A 85 1.33 22.38 1.11
CA VAL A 85 2.25 22.08 0.00
C VAL A 85 1.66 21.08 -1.00
N ALA A 86 0.86 20.12 -0.53
CA ALA A 86 0.23 19.13 -1.39
C ALA A 86 -0.74 19.76 -2.41
N ALA A 87 -1.46 20.82 -2.01
CA ALA A 87 -2.46 21.50 -2.85
C ALA A 87 -1.87 22.14 -4.13
N ILE A 88 -0.56 22.36 -4.19
CA ILE A 88 0.10 23.13 -5.26
C ILE A 88 0.25 22.28 -6.52
N PHE A 89 0.47 20.98 -6.34
CA PHE A 89 0.79 20.03 -7.40
C PHE A 89 -0.42 19.59 -8.23
N ASP A 90 -1.63 20.00 -7.84
CA ASP A 90 -2.88 19.73 -8.56
C ASP A 90 -3.32 20.91 -9.46
N THR A 91 -2.49 21.94 -9.60
CA THR A 91 -2.82 23.12 -10.41
C THR A 91 -2.41 22.95 -11.88
N GLU A 92 -3.25 23.40 -12.81
CA GLU A 92 -2.93 23.43 -14.24
C GLU A 92 -1.66 24.24 -14.52
N ALA A 93 -1.48 25.34 -13.78
CA ALA A 93 -0.30 26.18 -13.86
C ALA A 93 0.99 25.40 -13.53
N TYR A 94 0.99 24.60 -12.47
CA TYR A 94 2.13 23.73 -12.16
C TYR A 94 2.37 22.70 -13.26
N GLY A 95 1.30 22.03 -13.73
CA GLY A 95 1.39 21.00 -14.76
C GLY A 95 2.06 21.48 -16.06
N GLU A 96 1.70 22.68 -16.53
CA GLU A 96 2.31 23.26 -17.74
C GLU A 96 3.78 23.63 -17.53
N ARG A 97 4.16 24.16 -16.35
CA ARG A 97 5.57 24.49 -16.04
C ARG A 97 6.43 23.25 -15.88
N ALA A 98 5.90 22.20 -15.25
CA ALA A 98 6.62 20.95 -14.98
C ALA A 98 6.82 20.09 -16.23
N LYS A 99 6.05 20.29 -17.31
CA LYS A 99 5.97 19.39 -18.47
C LYS A 99 7.32 19.01 -19.08
N ALA A 100 8.25 19.96 -19.21
CA ALA A 100 9.57 19.74 -19.80
C ALA A 100 10.66 19.37 -18.78
N ILE A 101 10.31 19.33 -17.49
CA ILE A 101 11.25 19.09 -16.40
C ILE A 101 11.29 17.57 -16.12
N PRO A 102 12.47 16.97 -15.94
CA PRO A 102 12.58 15.56 -15.61
C PRO A 102 11.94 15.25 -14.26
N VAL A 103 11.54 13.99 -14.05
CA VAL A 103 10.90 13.45 -12.82
C VAL A 103 9.49 14.00 -12.55
N VAL A 104 9.31 15.32 -12.62
CA VAL A 104 8.02 15.99 -12.37
C VAL A 104 7.16 16.12 -13.64
N GLY A 105 7.76 15.96 -14.82
CA GLY A 105 7.10 15.94 -16.13
C GLY A 105 7.72 14.91 -17.08
N GLN A 106 7.80 15.25 -18.36
CA GLN A 106 8.29 14.40 -19.45
C GLN A 106 9.69 14.84 -19.95
N GLY A 107 10.47 15.48 -19.09
CA GLY A 107 11.87 15.82 -19.39
C GLY A 107 12.73 14.56 -19.60
N SER A 108 13.87 14.73 -20.27
CA SER A 108 14.85 13.67 -20.50
C SER A 108 15.45 13.17 -19.18
N ASP A 109 15.84 11.90 -19.14
CA ASP A 109 16.46 11.30 -17.95
C ASP A 109 17.64 12.12 -17.41
N ILE A 110 17.75 12.16 -16.09
CA ILE A 110 18.83 12.87 -15.40
C ILE A 110 20.09 12.02 -15.51
N PRO A 111 21.20 12.54 -16.09
CA PRO A 111 22.43 11.78 -16.19
C PRO A 111 23.06 11.53 -14.82
N PRO A 112 23.96 10.55 -14.70
CA PRO A 112 24.72 10.31 -13.49
C PRO A 112 25.54 11.53 -13.05
N VAL A 113 25.74 11.72 -11.73
CA VAL A 113 26.61 12.79 -11.23
C VAL A 113 27.99 12.72 -11.88
N GLY A 114 28.57 13.84 -12.27
CA GLY A 114 29.87 13.91 -12.95
C GLY A 114 29.81 13.75 -14.48
N GLU A 115 28.65 13.38 -15.04
CA GLU A 115 28.37 13.56 -16.46
C GLU A 115 27.70 14.92 -16.71
N GLU A 116 27.78 15.42 -17.94
CA GLU A 116 27.19 16.70 -18.30
C GLU A 116 25.65 16.63 -18.25
N TRP A 117 25.04 17.52 -17.48
CA TRP A 117 23.59 17.69 -17.43
C TRP A 117 23.18 19.03 -18.05
N GLU A 118 22.88 19.02 -19.35
CA GLU A 118 22.53 20.23 -20.12
C GLU A 118 21.38 21.04 -19.50
N GLN A 119 20.42 20.35 -18.88
CA GLN A 119 19.22 20.97 -18.28
C GLN A 119 19.42 21.43 -16.83
N LEU A 120 20.58 21.22 -16.21
CA LEU A 120 20.82 21.48 -14.78
C LEU A 120 20.38 22.88 -14.36
N GLU A 121 20.77 23.91 -15.10
CA GLU A 121 20.44 25.30 -14.75
C GLU A 121 18.96 25.64 -14.98
N ALA A 122 18.33 25.06 -16.00
CA ALA A 122 16.89 25.22 -16.23
C ALA A 122 16.07 24.55 -15.11
N VAL A 123 16.50 23.38 -14.67
CA VAL A 123 15.90 22.64 -13.55
C VAL A 123 16.09 23.38 -12.23
N ALA A 124 17.28 23.91 -11.97
CA ALA A 124 17.56 24.72 -10.79
C ALA A 124 16.73 26.02 -10.76
N ALA A 125 16.55 26.68 -11.91
CA ALA A 125 15.68 27.84 -12.02
C ALA A 125 14.21 27.47 -11.75
N PHE A 126 13.74 26.33 -12.27
CA PHE A 126 12.41 25.82 -11.97
C PHE A 126 12.22 25.56 -10.47
N LEU A 127 13.19 24.95 -9.78
CA LEU A 127 13.12 24.76 -8.33
C LEU A 127 13.07 26.09 -7.56
N ASP A 128 13.78 27.13 -8.02
CA ASP A 128 13.74 28.46 -7.39
C ASP A 128 12.40 29.17 -7.59
N GLU A 129 11.67 28.91 -8.68
CA GLU A 129 10.28 29.37 -8.86
C GLU A 129 9.36 28.87 -7.73
N TYR A 130 9.63 27.69 -7.17
CA TYR A 130 8.87 27.06 -6.07
C TYR A 130 9.63 27.08 -4.73
N ARG A 131 10.54 28.04 -4.53
CA ARG A 131 11.43 28.07 -3.35
C ARG A 131 10.70 28.16 -2.01
N GLU A 132 9.54 28.82 -1.96
CA GLU A 132 8.80 28.98 -0.69
C GLU A 132 8.09 27.67 -0.32
N GLU A 133 7.60 26.95 -1.32
CA GLU A 133 7.02 25.62 -1.21
C GLU A 133 8.07 24.61 -0.77
N MET A 134 9.24 24.63 -1.41
CA MET A 134 10.36 23.76 -1.02
C MET A 134 10.79 24.00 0.43
N LYS A 135 10.87 25.27 0.87
CA LYS A 135 11.13 25.58 2.29
C LYS A 135 10.09 25.00 3.23
N LYS A 136 8.81 25.06 2.89
CA LYS A 136 7.72 24.46 3.69
C LYS A 136 7.81 22.95 3.74
N ILE A 137 8.15 22.30 2.62
CA ILE A 137 8.38 20.84 2.58
C ILE A 137 9.53 20.46 3.54
N HIS A 138 10.66 21.17 3.48
CA HIS A 138 11.78 20.95 4.40
C HIS A 138 11.45 21.30 5.85
N GLU A 139 10.59 22.29 6.08
CA GLU A 139 10.08 22.60 7.41
C GLU A 139 9.20 21.48 7.97
N ALA A 140 8.33 20.90 7.14
CA ALA A 140 7.51 19.75 7.53
C ALA A 140 8.38 18.54 7.87
N ALA A 141 9.40 18.26 7.06
CA ALA A 141 10.36 17.19 7.32
C ALA A 141 11.10 17.39 8.65
N ARG A 142 11.63 18.60 8.88
CA ARG A 142 12.35 18.94 10.13
C ARG A 142 11.45 18.95 11.37
N LEU A 143 10.19 19.38 11.23
CA LEU A 143 9.21 19.31 12.32
C LEU A 143 8.96 17.85 12.71
N GLY A 144 8.95 16.96 11.72
CA GLY A 144 8.64 15.54 11.88
C GLY A 144 7.25 15.33 12.47
N GLY A 145 7.00 14.10 12.93
CA GLY A 145 5.74 13.73 13.58
C GLY A 145 4.71 13.15 12.61
N GLN A 146 3.44 13.28 12.97
CA GLN A 146 2.30 12.72 12.23
C GLN A 146 1.58 13.81 11.45
N ALA A 147 0.82 13.38 10.44
CA ALA A 147 -0.18 14.22 9.79
C ALA A 147 -1.52 13.49 9.79
N ARG A 148 -2.60 14.26 9.94
CA ARG A 148 -3.98 13.80 9.87
C ARG A 148 -4.72 14.65 8.86
N PHE A 149 -4.81 14.14 7.65
CA PHE A 149 -5.56 14.80 6.60
C PHE A 149 -7.06 14.71 6.85
N ASP A 150 -7.82 15.67 6.34
CA ASP A 150 -9.27 15.65 6.49
C ASP A 150 -9.87 14.54 5.61
N ARG A 151 -10.74 13.71 6.20
CA ARG A 151 -11.32 12.53 5.55
C ARG A 151 -12.80 12.46 5.90
N ASP A 152 -13.64 12.64 4.89
CA ASP A 152 -15.08 12.45 5.01
C ASP A 152 -15.44 10.98 4.76
N PHE A 153 -15.39 10.17 5.81
CA PHE A 153 -15.69 8.73 5.73
C PHE A 153 -17.14 8.42 5.32
N ASP A 154 -18.06 9.39 5.40
CA ASP A 154 -19.44 9.23 4.91
C ASP A 154 -19.53 9.22 3.38
N GLU A 155 -18.49 9.67 2.67
CA GLU A 155 -18.39 9.60 1.20
C GLU A 155 -17.96 8.22 0.69
N GLY A 156 -17.53 7.30 1.57
CA GLY A 156 -17.20 5.92 1.21
C GLY A 156 -16.23 5.81 0.02
N LEU A 157 -16.58 5.02 -0.99
CA LEU A 157 -15.76 4.84 -2.21
C LEU A 157 -15.59 6.11 -3.06
N ALA A 158 -16.43 7.12 -2.88
CA ALA A 158 -16.35 8.39 -3.61
C ALA A 158 -15.44 9.41 -2.92
N MET A 159 -14.86 9.08 -1.76
CA MET A 159 -13.98 9.97 -1.01
C MET A 159 -12.80 10.44 -1.88
N LEU A 160 -12.62 11.76 -1.97
CA LEU A 160 -11.49 12.37 -2.66
C LEU A 160 -10.26 12.42 -1.75
N LEU A 161 -9.09 12.13 -2.31
CA LEU A 161 -7.81 12.07 -1.59
C LEU A 161 -6.74 12.99 -2.24
N PRO A 162 -6.99 14.31 -2.34
CA PRO A 162 -6.10 15.23 -3.05
C PRO A 162 -4.70 15.29 -2.42
N ASP A 163 -4.61 15.26 -1.08
CA ASP A 163 -3.32 15.35 -0.36
C ASP A 163 -2.36 14.23 -0.77
N VAL A 164 -2.89 13.03 -0.97
CA VAL A 164 -2.10 11.82 -1.28
C VAL A 164 -1.43 11.94 -2.65
N GLN A 165 -2.09 12.53 -3.64
CA GLN A 165 -1.46 12.84 -4.94
C GLN A 165 -0.48 14.00 -4.82
N GLY A 166 -0.81 15.03 -4.03
CA GLY A 166 0.08 16.15 -3.77
C GLY A 166 1.40 15.75 -3.11
N LEU A 167 1.39 14.77 -2.20
CA LEU A 167 2.62 14.23 -1.59
C LEU A 167 3.51 13.49 -2.59
N ARG A 168 2.94 12.83 -3.61
CA ARG A 168 3.74 12.31 -4.74
C ARG A 168 4.38 13.44 -5.55
N GLY A 169 3.73 14.59 -5.65
CA GLY A 169 4.32 15.81 -6.21
C GLY A 169 5.51 16.30 -5.37
N CYS A 170 5.33 16.40 -4.05
CA CYS A 170 6.40 16.79 -3.11
C CYS A 170 7.63 15.88 -3.24
N ASN A 171 7.43 14.57 -3.22
CA ASN A 171 8.51 13.58 -3.28
C ASN A 171 9.29 13.67 -4.61
N ARG A 172 8.60 13.91 -5.74
CA ARG A 172 9.22 14.12 -7.05
C ARG A 172 10.03 15.43 -7.12
N MET A 173 9.54 16.52 -6.52
CA MET A 173 10.29 17.78 -6.41
C MET A 173 11.55 17.62 -5.56
N LEU A 174 11.44 16.93 -4.43
CA LEU A 174 12.58 16.64 -3.56
C LEU A 174 13.62 15.75 -4.23
N LYS A 175 13.19 14.75 -5.03
CA LYS A 175 14.10 13.98 -5.87
C LYS A 175 14.87 14.88 -6.83
N LEU A 176 14.17 15.78 -7.51
CA LEU A 176 14.78 16.72 -8.44
C LEU A 176 15.80 17.63 -7.75
N GLU A 177 15.46 18.15 -6.56
CA GLU A 177 16.36 18.94 -5.71
C GLU A 177 17.58 18.14 -5.26
N ALA A 178 17.40 16.88 -4.85
CA ALA A 178 18.50 16.00 -4.45
C ALA A 178 19.49 15.80 -5.59
N ARG A 179 18.99 15.58 -6.82
CA ARG A 179 19.82 15.43 -8.03
C ARG A 179 20.57 16.72 -8.37
N VAL A 180 19.92 17.88 -8.32
CA VAL A 180 20.58 19.18 -8.54
C VAL A 180 21.69 19.41 -7.51
N ALA A 181 21.41 19.14 -6.25
CA ALA A 181 22.39 19.27 -5.16
C ALA A 181 23.59 18.33 -5.37
N ALA A 182 23.35 17.07 -5.71
CA ALA A 182 24.39 16.08 -5.96
C ALA A 182 25.29 16.48 -7.16
N HIS A 183 24.68 16.93 -8.27
CA HIS A 183 25.41 17.43 -9.44
C HIS A 183 26.25 18.69 -9.16
N ARG A 184 25.81 19.52 -8.21
CA ARG A 184 26.56 20.69 -7.73
C ARG A 184 27.60 20.35 -6.64
N GLY A 185 27.71 19.09 -6.24
CA GLY A 185 28.62 18.64 -5.19
C GLY A 185 28.18 18.97 -3.75
N ASP A 186 26.92 19.38 -3.54
CA ASP A 186 26.36 19.63 -2.21
C ASP A 186 25.69 18.36 -1.67
N ALA A 187 26.53 17.44 -1.16
CA ALA A 187 26.07 16.19 -0.59
C ALA A 187 25.12 16.37 0.60
N ALA A 188 25.33 17.40 1.42
CA ALA A 188 24.48 17.65 2.58
C ALA A 188 23.08 18.13 2.17
N ALA A 189 22.96 18.95 1.13
CA ALA A 189 21.65 19.31 0.57
C ALA A 189 20.95 18.09 -0.05
N ALA A 190 21.67 17.25 -0.79
CA ALA A 190 21.12 16.01 -1.33
C ALA A 190 20.58 15.09 -0.23
N ALA A 191 21.32 14.91 0.87
CA ALA A 191 20.89 14.12 2.02
C ALA A 191 19.62 14.68 2.68
N ARG A 192 19.54 16.01 2.87
CA ARG A 192 18.35 16.67 3.42
C ARG A 192 17.12 16.48 2.53
N SER A 193 17.28 16.55 1.21
CA SER A 193 16.19 16.30 0.26
C SER A 193 15.71 14.85 0.32
N ILE A 194 16.62 13.87 0.40
CA ILE A 194 16.25 12.45 0.56
C ILE A 194 15.55 12.21 1.90
N HIS A 195 16.04 12.79 3.00
CA HIS A 195 15.36 12.76 4.30
C HIS A 195 13.93 13.33 4.23
N ALA A 196 13.76 14.46 3.53
CA ALA A 196 12.44 15.02 3.30
C ALA A 196 11.56 14.10 2.43
N MET A 197 12.13 13.32 1.51
CA MET A 197 11.37 12.31 0.75
C MET A 197 10.83 11.23 1.68
N PHE A 198 11.64 10.71 2.61
CA PHE A 198 11.17 9.79 3.65
C PHE A 198 10.09 10.43 4.54
N SER A 199 10.21 11.71 4.85
CA SER A 199 9.19 12.44 5.62
C SER A 199 7.82 12.48 4.92
N THR A 200 7.76 12.52 3.58
CA THR A 200 6.48 12.39 2.86
C THR A 200 5.81 11.03 3.06
N CYS A 201 6.60 9.95 3.21
CA CYS A 201 6.10 8.62 3.55
C CYS A 201 5.56 8.59 4.99
N HIS A 202 6.23 9.24 5.94
CA HIS A 202 5.76 9.35 7.31
C HIS A 202 4.46 10.14 7.44
N ALA A 203 4.25 11.15 6.59
CA ALA A 203 3.03 11.97 6.62
C ALA A 203 1.75 11.13 6.44
N VAL A 204 1.78 10.07 5.64
CA VAL A 204 0.61 9.21 5.36
C VAL A 204 0.55 7.95 6.22
N GLN A 205 1.45 7.79 7.20
CA GLN A 205 1.56 6.52 7.95
C GLN A 205 0.32 6.15 8.77
N GLU A 206 -0.39 7.14 9.29
CA GLU A 206 -1.57 6.91 10.14
C GLU A 206 -2.89 6.96 9.36
N ASP A 207 -2.85 7.31 8.07
CA ASP A 207 -4.02 7.43 7.19
C ASP A 207 -4.62 6.03 6.95
N PRO A 208 -5.88 5.80 7.36
CA PRO A 208 -6.45 4.46 7.46
C PRO A 208 -7.10 4.00 6.16
N LEU A 209 -6.51 4.28 5.01
CA LEU A 209 -7.04 3.89 3.69
C LEU A 209 -6.00 3.09 2.90
N LEU A 210 -6.42 2.03 2.18
CA LEU A 210 -5.47 1.21 1.42
C LEU A 210 -4.82 2.00 0.28
N ILE A 211 -5.54 2.95 -0.31
CA ILE A 211 -4.98 3.86 -1.33
C ILE A 211 -3.84 4.69 -0.73
N SER A 212 -4.03 5.26 0.46
CA SER A 212 -3.01 6.02 1.19
C SER A 212 -1.80 5.15 1.51
N HIS A 213 -2.03 3.91 1.96
CA HIS A 213 -0.97 2.92 2.21
C HIS A 213 -0.17 2.56 0.95
N LEU A 214 -0.83 2.32 -0.18
CA LEU A 214 -0.14 2.06 -1.46
C LEU A 214 0.69 3.26 -1.90
N VAL A 215 0.20 4.48 -1.68
CA VAL A 215 0.98 5.69 -1.95
C VAL A 215 2.17 5.79 -0.99
N ARG A 216 2.00 5.46 0.29
CA ARG A 216 3.11 5.38 1.25
C ARG A 216 4.24 4.46 0.76
N VAL A 217 3.90 3.25 0.31
CA VAL A 217 4.87 2.31 -0.27
C VAL A 217 5.58 2.93 -1.47
N ALA A 218 4.86 3.62 -2.35
CA ALA A 218 5.46 4.29 -3.50
C ALA A 218 6.40 5.45 -3.11
N LEU A 219 6.03 6.27 -2.11
CA LEU A 219 6.84 7.38 -1.61
C LEU A 219 8.15 6.88 -1.01
N ALA A 220 8.09 5.80 -0.22
CA ALA A 220 9.28 5.15 0.33
C ALA A 220 10.16 4.56 -0.77
N GLY A 221 9.58 3.86 -1.75
CA GLY A 221 10.32 3.29 -2.88
C GLY A 221 11.06 4.36 -3.69
N MET A 222 10.44 5.53 -3.91
CA MET A 222 11.11 6.66 -4.57
C MET A 222 12.29 7.22 -3.76
N ALA A 223 12.14 7.35 -2.43
CA ALA A 223 13.21 7.80 -1.54
C ALA A 223 14.38 6.80 -1.48
N ILE A 224 14.06 5.52 -1.35
CA ILE A 224 15.03 4.41 -1.32
C ILE A 224 15.78 4.31 -2.66
N GLY A 225 15.09 4.43 -3.80
CA GLY A 225 15.74 4.42 -5.11
C GLY A 225 16.63 5.63 -5.37
N GLU A 226 16.28 6.82 -4.84
CA GLU A 226 17.16 7.98 -4.89
C GLU A 226 18.40 7.80 -4.01
N LEU A 227 18.23 7.22 -2.82
CA LEU A 227 19.35 6.88 -1.96
C LEU A 227 20.30 5.88 -2.62
N GLU A 228 19.77 4.81 -3.24
CA GLU A 228 20.55 3.84 -4.00
C GLU A 228 21.38 4.53 -5.08
N THR A 229 20.72 5.40 -5.86
CA THR A 229 21.38 6.17 -6.92
C THR A 229 22.52 7.03 -6.36
N ALA A 230 22.27 7.75 -5.26
CA ALA A 230 23.27 8.61 -4.63
C ALA A 230 24.46 7.81 -4.06
N ILE A 231 24.23 6.63 -3.49
CA ILE A 231 25.30 5.73 -3.03
C ILE A 231 26.11 5.20 -4.23
N GLY A 232 25.44 4.72 -5.28
CA GLY A 232 26.10 4.22 -6.49
C GLY A 232 26.95 5.27 -7.20
N GLU A 233 26.49 6.52 -7.21
CA GLU A 233 27.23 7.64 -7.77
C GLU A 233 28.30 8.22 -6.83
N SER A 234 28.50 7.59 -5.66
CA SER A 234 29.50 7.99 -4.65
C SER A 234 29.33 9.45 -4.19
N VAL A 235 28.09 9.89 -3.99
CA VAL A 235 27.80 11.19 -3.37
C VAL A 235 28.44 11.24 -1.98
N GLY A 236 29.18 12.32 -1.71
CA GLY A 236 30.03 12.47 -0.53
C GLY A 236 29.29 12.75 0.78
N PHE A 237 28.29 11.94 1.14
CA PHE A 237 27.54 12.07 2.39
C PHE A 237 28.45 12.02 3.62
N SER A 238 28.19 12.80 4.66
CA SER A 238 28.89 12.72 5.94
C SER A 238 28.40 11.53 6.78
N ASP A 239 29.10 11.22 7.88
CA ASP A 239 28.64 10.20 8.83
C ASP A 239 27.31 10.59 9.50
N ASP A 240 27.05 11.90 9.65
CA ASP A 240 25.77 12.41 10.16
C ASP A 240 24.64 12.21 9.16
N ASP A 241 24.89 12.47 7.88
CA ASP A 241 23.92 12.24 6.81
C ASP A 241 23.56 10.76 6.70
N LEU A 242 24.56 9.87 6.72
CA LEU A 242 24.34 8.41 6.66
C LEU A 242 23.55 7.89 7.86
N ARG A 243 23.74 8.48 9.05
CA ARG A 243 22.99 8.11 10.25
C ARG A 243 21.54 8.55 10.15
N MET A 244 21.29 9.79 9.75
CA MET A 244 19.94 10.33 9.54
C MET A 244 19.15 9.47 8.53
N LEU A 245 19.75 9.18 7.37
CA LEU A 245 19.11 8.38 6.32
C LEU A 245 18.85 6.93 6.76
N ARG A 246 19.73 6.37 7.59
CA ARG A 246 19.52 5.05 8.20
C ARG A 246 18.35 5.07 9.19
N GLU A 247 18.26 6.09 10.03
CA GLU A 247 17.14 6.26 10.98
C GLU A 247 15.82 6.39 10.23
N ASP A 248 15.78 7.16 9.13
CA ASP A 248 14.61 7.29 8.27
C ASP A 248 14.14 5.93 7.74
N ILE A 249 15.03 5.15 7.12
CA ILE A 249 14.71 3.83 6.56
C ILE A 249 14.20 2.88 7.65
N ARG A 250 14.88 2.82 8.79
CA ARG A 250 14.54 1.91 9.90
C ARG A 250 13.23 2.26 10.58
N SER A 251 12.77 3.51 10.45
CA SER A 251 11.49 3.95 11.02
C SER A 251 10.26 3.53 10.19
N ILE A 252 10.46 2.99 8.98
CA ILE A 252 9.37 2.59 8.09
C ILE A 252 8.76 1.25 8.57
N ASP A 253 7.55 1.32 9.11
CA ASP A 253 6.74 0.14 9.43
C ASP A 253 5.51 0.04 8.52
N PHE A 254 5.61 -0.74 7.44
CA PHE A 254 4.48 -0.97 6.53
C PHE A 254 3.39 -1.87 7.09
N LYS A 255 3.67 -2.69 8.11
CA LYS A 255 2.65 -3.56 8.71
C LYS A 255 1.67 -2.76 9.52
N HIS A 256 2.18 -1.84 10.34
CA HIS A 256 1.35 -0.92 11.11
C HIS A 256 0.37 -0.15 10.22
N SER A 257 0.84 0.46 9.13
CA SER A 257 -0.07 1.19 8.23
C SER A 257 -1.00 0.27 7.44
N LEU A 258 -0.56 -0.92 7.05
CA LEU A 258 -1.42 -1.90 6.36
C LEU A 258 -2.57 -2.33 7.27
N GLU A 259 -2.30 -2.69 8.52
CA GLU A 259 -3.32 -3.08 9.49
C GLU A 259 -4.37 -1.98 9.66
N ARG A 260 -3.93 -0.74 9.89
CA ARG A 260 -4.81 0.42 10.02
C ARG A 260 -5.64 0.67 8.77
N ALA A 261 -5.03 0.56 7.60
CA ALA A 261 -5.71 0.72 6.32
C ALA A 261 -6.79 -0.34 6.12
N LEU A 262 -6.53 -1.60 6.47
CA LEU A 262 -7.54 -2.66 6.40
C LEU A 262 -8.74 -2.40 7.33
N MET A 263 -8.50 -1.84 8.51
CA MET A 263 -9.58 -1.44 9.43
C MET A 263 -10.44 -0.31 8.85
N GLY A 264 -9.85 0.71 8.24
CA GLY A 264 -10.62 1.78 7.61
C GLY A 264 -11.35 1.31 6.34
N GLU A 265 -10.74 0.46 5.51
CA GLU A 265 -11.44 -0.15 4.37
C GLU A 265 -12.64 -1.00 4.81
N ARG A 266 -12.57 -1.66 5.97
CA ARG A 266 -13.73 -2.36 6.54
C ARG A 266 -14.91 -1.41 6.77
N VAL A 267 -14.64 -0.20 7.25
CA VAL A 267 -15.67 0.85 7.44
C VAL A 267 -16.25 1.29 6.10
N ILE A 268 -15.40 1.54 5.10
CA ILE A 268 -15.82 1.90 3.73
C ILE A 268 -16.67 0.78 3.11
N GLY A 269 -16.25 -0.48 3.27
CA GLY A 269 -17.02 -1.63 2.80
C GLY A 269 -18.37 -1.75 3.51
N LEU A 270 -18.40 -1.67 4.84
CA LEU A 270 -19.65 -1.68 5.61
C LEU A 270 -20.63 -0.60 5.14
N LEU A 271 -20.14 0.61 4.89
CA LEU A 271 -20.93 1.71 4.34
C LEU A 271 -21.46 1.38 2.94
N THR A 272 -20.62 0.77 2.09
CA THR A 272 -20.99 0.30 0.74
C THR A 272 -22.12 -0.74 0.79
N PHE A 273 -22.04 -1.70 1.71
CA PHE A 273 -23.08 -2.71 1.92
C PHE A 273 -24.39 -2.11 2.47
N ARG A 274 -24.31 -1.09 3.33
CA ARG A 274 -25.49 -0.41 3.91
C ARG A 274 -26.20 0.48 2.89
N ASN A 275 -25.44 1.20 2.06
CA ASN A 275 -25.95 2.22 1.15
C ASN A 275 -25.50 1.98 -0.30
N PRO A 276 -25.81 0.83 -0.92
CA PRO A 276 -25.27 0.48 -2.23
C PRO A 276 -25.66 1.45 -3.35
N GLY A 277 -26.81 2.11 -3.24
CA GLY A 277 -27.28 3.10 -4.21
C GLY A 277 -26.60 4.47 -4.15
N ARG A 278 -25.75 4.73 -3.14
CA ARG A 278 -24.96 5.98 -3.06
C ARG A 278 -23.70 5.93 -3.94
N PHE A 279 -23.27 4.73 -4.34
CA PHE A 279 -22.00 4.49 -5.01
C PHE A 279 -22.17 4.19 -6.50
N ASP A 280 -23.15 4.84 -7.15
CA ASP A 280 -23.23 4.90 -8.62
C ASP A 280 -22.08 5.78 -9.13
N VAL A 281 -20.85 5.26 -9.00
CA VAL A 281 -19.66 5.74 -9.69
C VAL A 281 -20.01 5.69 -11.17
N ASP A 282 -19.66 6.72 -11.96
CA ASP A 282 -19.89 7.00 -13.41
C ASP A 282 -19.70 5.84 -14.44
N ASN A 283 -19.91 4.59 -14.03
CA ASN A 283 -19.67 3.35 -14.73
C ASN A 283 -20.98 2.58 -14.78
N ASN A 284 -21.36 2.26 -16.01
CA ASN A 284 -22.51 1.51 -16.50
C ASN A 284 -22.67 0.07 -15.93
N ILE A 285 -22.30 -0.18 -14.67
CA ILE A 285 -22.37 -1.46 -13.96
C ILE A 285 -23.67 -1.46 -13.15
N PRO A 286 -24.63 -2.36 -13.43
CA PRO A 286 -25.88 -2.42 -12.68
C PRO A 286 -25.60 -2.85 -11.23
N PHE A 287 -25.52 -1.88 -10.30
CA PHE A 287 -25.39 -2.16 -8.88
C PHE A 287 -26.71 -2.72 -8.32
N PRO A 288 -26.67 -3.83 -7.55
CA PRO A 288 -27.85 -4.29 -6.86
C PRO A 288 -28.29 -3.25 -5.82
N THR A 289 -29.58 -2.91 -5.83
CA THR A 289 -30.17 -1.90 -4.91
C THR A 289 -30.22 -2.34 -3.45
N ARG A 290 -29.89 -3.62 -3.17
CA ARG A 290 -29.81 -4.20 -1.83
C ARG A 290 -28.66 -5.18 -1.76
N ALA A 291 -27.81 -5.01 -0.74
CA ALA A 291 -26.87 -6.05 -0.36
C ALA A 291 -27.60 -7.20 0.34
N ASN A 292 -26.98 -8.39 0.31
CA ASN A 292 -27.47 -9.55 1.05
C ASN A 292 -26.50 -9.90 2.19
N ASN A 293 -27.03 -10.45 3.28
CA ASN A 293 -26.25 -10.69 4.50
C ASN A 293 -25.19 -11.78 4.34
N GLU A 294 -25.32 -12.68 3.36
CA GLU A 294 -24.31 -13.70 3.13
C GLU A 294 -23.07 -13.13 2.45
N ASP A 295 -23.25 -12.23 1.48
CA ASP A 295 -22.17 -11.43 0.90
C ASP A 295 -21.47 -10.59 1.97
N LEU A 296 -22.24 -9.93 2.84
CA LEU A 296 -21.68 -9.15 3.95
C LEU A 296 -20.91 -10.03 4.95
N ALA A 297 -21.43 -11.21 5.29
CA ALA A 297 -20.74 -12.14 6.18
C ALA A 297 -19.43 -12.66 5.56
N LEU A 298 -19.43 -12.99 4.26
CA LEU A 298 -18.21 -13.38 3.55
C LEU A 298 -17.18 -12.24 3.52
N TYR A 299 -17.62 -11.02 3.24
CA TYR A 299 -16.77 -9.83 3.27
C TYR A 299 -16.15 -9.61 4.65
N LEU A 300 -16.96 -9.54 5.71
CA LEU A 300 -16.47 -9.28 7.08
C LEU A 300 -15.51 -10.35 7.57
N SER A 301 -15.85 -11.62 7.38
CA SER A 301 -14.98 -12.73 7.77
C SER A 301 -13.66 -12.74 6.99
N THR A 302 -13.68 -12.33 5.72
CA THR A 302 -12.46 -12.25 4.90
C THR A 302 -11.59 -11.05 5.31
N VAL A 303 -12.18 -9.87 5.54
CA VAL A 303 -11.43 -8.71 6.00
C VAL A 303 -10.82 -8.96 7.39
N ALA A 304 -11.52 -9.65 8.28
CA ALA A 304 -10.96 -10.07 9.56
C ALA A 304 -9.71 -10.95 9.40
N LYS A 305 -9.72 -11.92 8.47
CA LYS A 305 -8.55 -12.73 8.13
C LYS A 305 -7.39 -11.91 7.60
N TYR A 306 -7.65 -10.91 6.74
CA TYR A 306 -6.59 -10.00 6.28
C TYR A 306 -6.02 -9.17 7.42
N ILE A 307 -6.86 -8.61 8.30
CA ILE A 307 -6.37 -7.85 9.47
C ILE A 307 -5.50 -8.74 10.36
N GLU A 308 -5.93 -9.98 10.64
CA GLU A 308 -5.12 -10.95 11.38
C GLU A 308 -3.80 -11.28 10.67
N ALA A 309 -3.84 -11.53 9.35
CA ALA A 309 -2.66 -11.79 8.54
C ALA A 309 -1.66 -10.62 8.58
N SER A 310 -2.13 -9.37 8.61
CA SER A 310 -1.25 -8.18 8.64
C SER A 310 -0.36 -8.11 9.89
N ARG A 311 -0.74 -8.82 10.95
CA ARG A 311 0.01 -8.91 12.22
C ARG A 311 1.12 -9.96 12.17
N ALA A 312 1.06 -10.94 11.26
CA ALA A 312 2.04 -12.02 11.14
C ALA A 312 3.33 -11.55 10.41
N PRO A 313 4.50 -12.18 10.62
CA PRO A 313 5.70 -12.01 9.76
C PRO A 313 5.36 -12.08 8.26
N PHE A 314 6.00 -11.26 7.41
CA PHE A 314 5.57 -11.15 6.00
C PHE A 314 5.46 -12.46 5.23
N PRO A 315 6.40 -13.43 5.33
CA PRO A 315 6.24 -14.71 4.62
C PRO A 315 4.95 -15.45 5.00
N GLU A 316 4.58 -15.42 6.29
CA GLU A 316 3.33 -15.99 6.79
C GLU A 316 2.12 -15.13 6.40
N ALA A 317 2.21 -13.80 6.57
CA ALA A 317 1.16 -12.87 6.19
C ALA A 317 0.77 -12.99 4.72
N LEU A 318 1.76 -13.16 3.84
CA LEU A 318 1.58 -13.38 2.41
C LEU A 318 0.84 -14.71 2.14
N SER A 319 1.19 -15.80 2.82
CA SER A 319 0.47 -17.08 2.71
C SER A 319 -0.98 -16.95 3.17
N LEU A 320 -1.21 -16.32 4.33
CA LEU A 320 -2.56 -16.12 4.89
C LEU A 320 -3.43 -15.24 3.98
N ALA A 321 -2.85 -14.21 3.36
CA ALA A 321 -3.54 -13.35 2.40
C ALA A 321 -3.88 -14.10 1.09
N ASP A 322 -2.97 -14.95 0.59
CA ASP A 322 -3.23 -15.81 -0.57
C ASP A 322 -4.36 -16.80 -0.28
N GLU A 323 -4.37 -17.42 0.90
CA GLU A 323 -5.43 -18.34 1.35
C GLU A 323 -6.79 -17.65 1.45
N ALA A 324 -6.83 -16.44 2.03
CA ALA A 324 -8.05 -15.63 2.11
C ALA A 324 -8.58 -15.29 0.70
N THR A 325 -7.69 -14.90 -0.21
CA THR A 325 -8.03 -14.57 -1.61
C THR A 325 -8.53 -15.81 -2.38
N ALA A 326 -7.88 -16.95 -2.19
CA ALA A 326 -8.27 -18.22 -2.80
C ALA A 326 -9.66 -18.65 -2.34
N HIS A 327 -9.96 -18.50 -1.04
CA HIS A 327 -11.27 -18.79 -0.49
C HIS A 327 -12.38 -17.93 -1.10
N VAL A 328 -12.15 -16.62 -1.26
CA VAL A 328 -13.10 -15.74 -1.95
C VAL A 328 -13.29 -16.19 -3.40
N THR A 329 -12.21 -16.52 -4.11
CA THR A 329 -12.29 -16.98 -5.49
C THR A 329 -13.08 -18.29 -5.63
N GLU A 330 -12.91 -19.23 -4.71
CA GLU A 330 -13.65 -20.49 -4.66
C GLU A 330 -15.14 -20.27 -4.37
N VAL A 331 -15.48 -19.44 -3.37
CA VAL A 331 -16.87 -19.21 -2.95
C VAL A 331 -17.59 -18.25 -3.89
N ALA A 332 -17.05 -17.05 -4.07
CA ALA A 332 -17.67 -15.95 -4.79
C ALA A 332 -17.41 -15.99 -6.31
N GLY A 333 -16.29 -16.58 -6.74
CA GLY A 333 -15.85 -16.62 -8.14
C GLY A 333 -16.26 -17.86 -8.93
N SER A 334 -16.71 -18.94 -8.27
CA SER A 334 -16.90 -20.27 -8.88
C SER A 334 -17.98 -20.38 -9.97
N SER A 335 -18.93 -19.46 -10.03
CA SER A 335 -19.96 -19.44 -11.09
C SER A 335 -20.51 -18.04 -11.33
N GLN A 336 -21.17 -17.81 -12.47
CA GLN A 336 -21.85 -16.53 -12.75
C GLN A 336 -22.94 -16.22 -11.73
N ILE A 337 -23.61 -17.25 -11.19
CA ILE A 337 -24.62 -17.11 -10.13
C ILE A 337 -23.94 -16.63 -8.84
N ASN A 338 -22.80 -17.21 -8.47
CA ASN A 338 -22.07 -16.78 -7.27
C ASN A 338 -21.48 -15.39 -7.44
N LYS A 339 -20.99 -15.02 -8.63
CA LYS A 339 -20.52 -13.65 -8.88
C LYS A 339 -21.62 -12.60 -8.68
N LEU A 340 -22.86 -12.92 -9.07
CA LEU A 340 -24.04 -12.06 -8.82
C LEU A 340 -24.54 -12.12 -7.37
N ARG A 341 -24.27 -13.22 -6.66
CA ARG A 341 -24.59 -13.38 -5.24
C ARG A 341 -23.64 -12.62 -4.32
N TYR A 342 -22.37 -12.54 -4.71
CA TYR A 342 -21.26 -11.95 -3.95
C TYR A 342 -20.66 -10.73 -4.66
N VAL A 343 -21.51 -9.83 -5.15
CA VAL A 343 -21.10 -8.70 -6.00
C VAL A 343 -20.17 -7.77 -5.24
N PHE A 344 -20.50 -7.43 -3.99
CA PHE A 344 -19.72 -6.45 -3.22
C PHE A 344 -18.40 -7.04 -2.75
N THR A 345 -18.38 -8.30 -2.30
CA THR A 345 -17.11 -8.99 -1.98
C THR A 345 -16.17 -9.01 -3.19
N ASN A 346 -16.68 -9.37 -4.38
CA ASN A 346 -15.87 -9.41 -5.61
C ASN A 346 -15.43 -8.02 -6.08
N LEU A 347 -16.16 -6.96 -5.72
CA LEU A 347 -15.80 -5.59 -6.04
C LEU A 347 -14.70 -5.05 -5.10
N LEU A 348 -14.83 -5.30 -3.79
CA LEU A 348 -14.03 -4.63 -2.76
C LEU A 348 -12.71 -5.34 -2.45
N LEU A 349 -12.63 -6.67 -2.60
CA LEU A 349 -11.47 -7.44 -2.15
C LEU A 349 -10.31 -7.63 -3.14
N PRO A 350 -10.44 -7.53 -4.48
CA PRO A 350 -9.33 -7.83 -5.40
C PRO A 350 -8.04 -7.01 -5.18
N ALA A 351 -8.15 -5.81 -4.60
CA ALA A 351 -7.00 -4.93 -4.35
C ALA A 351 -6.24 -5.26 -3.05
N VAL A 352 -6.83 -6.04 -2.14
CA VAL A 352 -6.27 -6.26 -0.79
C VAL A 352 -5.03 -7.15 -0.81
N ASN A 353 -5.00 -8.23 -1.59
CA ASN A 353 -3.80 -9.08 -1.66
C ASN A 353 -2.57 -8.32 -2.18
N ALA A 354 -2.79 -7.44 -3.16
CA ALA A 354 -1.73 -6.63 -3.75
C ALA A 354 -1.08 -5.69 -2.74
N THR A 355 -1.78 -5.29 -1.67
CA THR A 355 -1.22 -4.42 -0.63
C THR A 355 -0.28 -5.17 0.30
N PHE A 356 -0.52 -6.46 0.58
CA PHE A 356 0.43 -7.32 1.32
C PHE A 356 1.74 -7.45 0.54
N GLU A 357 1.64 -7.81 -0.73
CA GLU A 357 2.81 -7.93 -1.61
C GLU A 357 3.56 -6.61 -1.74
N ALA A 358 2.85 -5.48 -1.89
CA ALA A 358 3.47 -4.16 -1.94
C ALA A 358 4.20 -3.81 -0.63
N SER A 359 3.62 -4.15 0.52
CA SER A 359 4.21 -3.91 1.85
C SER A 359 5.47 -4.76 2.07
N ALA A 360 5.42 -6.02 1.68
CA ALA A 360 6.55 -6.93 1.77
C ALA A 360 7.70 -6.44 0.87
N ARG A 361 7.43 -6.08 -0.39
CA ARG A 361 8.44 -5.50 -1.29
C ARG A 361 9.02 -4.18 -0.77
N GLY A 362 8.18 -3.28 -0.27
CA GLY A 362 8.65 -2.04 0.36
C GLY A 362 9.55 -2.29 1.57
N THR A 363 9.23 -3.30 2.37
CA THR A 363 10.08 -3.73 3.51
C THR A 363 11.40 -4.31 3.03
N GLY A 364 11.37 -5.15 1.98
CA GLY A 364 12.58 -5.72 1.37
C GLY A 364 13.49 -4.63 0.83
N ALA A 365 12.91 -3.65 0.12
CA ALA A 365 13.61 -2.45 -0.34
C ALA A 365 14.22 -1.65 0.80
N SER A 366 13.51 -1.49 1.92
CA SER A 366 14.02 -0.80 3.11
C SER A 366 15.20 -1.55 3.73
N HIS A 367 15.12 -2.88 3.85
CA HIS A 367 16.23 -3.71 4.30
C HIS A 367 17.45 -3.59 3.36
N CYS A 368 17.23 -3.59 2.05
CA CYS A 368 18.30 -3.40 1.07
C CYS A 368 18.96 -2.02 1.20
N GLY A 369 18.16 -0.96 1.41
CA GLY A 369 18.67 0.39 1.67
C GLY A 369 19.54 0.49 2.92
N ASP A 370 19.09 -0.07 4.05
CA ASP A 370 19.86 -0.08 5.30
C ASP A 370 21.18 -0.86 5.17
N VAL A 371 21.13 -2.05 4.56
CA VAL A 371 22.34 -2.85 4.31
C VAL A 371 23.29 -2.11 3.36
N SER A 372 22.78 -1.38 2.36
CA SER A 372 23.62 -0.58 1.45
C SER A 372 24.34 0.55 2.18
N LEU A 373 23.65 1.24 3.10
CA LEU A 373 24.28 2.22 3.99
C LEU A 373 25.32 1.57 4.91
N ALA A 374 25.08 0.36 5.41
CA ALA A 374 26.06 -0.40 6.21
C ALA A 374 27.29 -0.79 5.38
N ILE A 375 27.10 -1.27 4.14
CA ILE A 375 28.21 -1.55 3.22
C ILE A 375 29.03 -0.30 2.94
N GLU A 376 28.39 0.84 2.70
CA GLU A 376 29.11 2.09 2.46
C GLU A 376 29.94 2.54 3.67
N GLN A 377 29.40 2.42 4.89
CA GLN A 377 30.18 2.70 6.11
C GLN A 377 31.35 1.73 6.29
N TYR A 378 31.15 0.44 6.02
CA TYR A 378 32.22 -0.56 6.04
C TYR A 378 33.33 -0.21 5.05
N ARG A 379 32.96 0.12 3.80
CA ARG A 379 33.87 0.52 2.73
C ARG A 379 34.68 1.75 3.09
N ARG A 380 34.07 2.77 3.68
CA ARG A 380 34.79 3.98 4.12
C ARG A 380 35.81 3.70 5.21
N LYS A 381 35.50 2.80 6.14
CA LYS A 381 36.39 2.46 7.25
C LYS A 381 37.56 1.57 6.83
N ARG A 382 37.36 0.68 5.85
CA ARG A 382 38.34 -0.37 5.48
C ARG A 382 38.95 -0.22 4.09
N GLY A 383 38.36 0.59 3.22
CA GLY A 383 38.76 0.77 1.83
C GLY A 383 38.21 -0.29 0.86
N GLU A 384 37.48 -1.29 1.35
CA GLU A 384 36.92 -2.42 0.58
C GLU A 384 35.48 -2.72 1.01
N ILE A 385 34.66 -3.23 0.09
CA ILE A 385 33.31 -3.73 0.42
C ILE A 385 33.41 -5.07 1.17
N PRO A 386 32.43 -5.44 2.01
CA PRO A 386 32.48 -6.70 2.73
C PRO A 386 32.37 -7.89 1.78
N GLY A 387 33.12 -8.96 2.05
CA GLY A 387 33.04 -10.21 1.29
C GLY A 387 31.74 -10.97 1.50
N SER A 388 31.07 -10.73 2.63
CA SER A 388 29.76 -11.28 2.99
C SER A 388 28.98 -10.35 3.91
N LEU A 389 27.65 -10.46 3.94
CA LEU A 389 26.82 -9.63 4.83
C LEU A 389 27.10 -9.88 6.32
N GLN A 390 27.62 -11.06 6.69
CA GLN A 390 28.00 -11.39 8.07
C GLN A 390 29.11 -10.48 8.61
N GLU A 391 29.97 -9.91 7.76
CA GLU A 391 31.03 -9.00 8.20
C GLU A 391 30.50 -7.65 8.71
N LEU A 392 29.24 -7.33 8.42
CA LEU A 392 28.55 -6.15 8.92
C LEU A 392 28.03 -6.35 10.35
N VAL A 393 28.00 -7.59 10.85
CA VAL A 393 27.44 -7.98 12.16
C VAL A 393 28.56 -8.17 13.19
N PRO A 394 28.41 -7.73 14.45
CA PRO A 394 27.29 -6.94 15.00
C PRO A 394 27.54 -5.42 14.93
N GLU A 395 28.63 -4.97 14.29
CA GLU A 395 29.08 -3.56 14.40
C GLU A 395 28.14 -2.57 13.68
N LEU A 396 27.65 -2.92 12.49
CA LEU A 396 26.84 -2.04 11.63
C LEU A 396 25.38 -2.51 11.53
N LEU A 397 25.15 -3.82 11.71
CA LEU A 397 23.83 -4.46 11.71
C LEU A 397 23.73 -5.42 12.90
N ASP A 398 22.54 -5.50 13.52
CA ASP A 398 22.28 -6.44 14.62
C ASP A 398 22.29 -7.90 14.15
N SER A 399 21.74 -8.13 12.96
CA SER A 399 21.73 -9.40 12.24
C SER A 399 21.61 -9.13 10.74
N VAL A 400 21.87 -10.14 9.90
CA VAL A 400 21.60 -10.01 8.47
C VAL A 400 20.08 -9.97 8.28
N PRO A 401 19.51 -8.90 7.66
CA PRO A 401 18.07 -8.80 7.49
C PRO A 401 17.51 -9.96 6.67
N ILE A 402 16.34 -10.42 7.08
CA ILE A 402 15.57 -11.43 6.39
C ILE A 402 14.76 -10.76 5.28
N ASP A 403 14.72 -11.42 4.13
CA ASP A 403 13.86 -11.08 3.01
C ASP A 403 12.39 -11.35 3.39
N PRO A 404 11.54 -10.31 3.41
CA PRO A 404 10.13 -10.46 3.77
C PRO A 404 9.33 -11.29 2.76
N MET A 405 9.86 -11.53 1.56
CA MET A 405 9.16 -12.25 0.50
C MET A 405 9.23 -13.77 0.66
N ASP A 406 10.33 -14.31 1.19
CA ASP A 406 10.54 -15.75 1.29
C ASP A 406 11.13 -16.24 2.63
N GLY A 407 11.49 -15.33 3.54
CA GLY A 407 11.98 -15.68 4.86
C GLY A 407 13.45 -16.10 4.93
N HIS A 408 14.21 -16.01 3.84
CA HIS A 408 15.66 -16.26 3.84
C HIS A 408 16.45 -14.95 4.02
N PRO A 409 17.75 -14.98 4.37
CA PRO A 409 18.57 -13.77 4.38
C PRO A 409 18.57 -13.06 3.03
N LEU A 410 18.69 -11.72 3.02
CA LEU A 410 18.87 -10.94 1.79
C LEU A 410 20.02 -11.48 0.94
N ARG A 411 19.86 -11.40 -0.39
CA ARG A 411 20.86 -11.91 -1.33
C ARG A 411 21.87 -10.82 -1.63
N TYR A 412 23.14 -11.18 -1.57
CA TYR A 412 24.27 -10.30 -1.83
C TYR A 412 25.25 -11.00 -2.77
N VAL A 413 25.52 -10.37 -3.91
CA VAL A 413 26.40 -10.88 -4.95
C VAL A 413 27.40 -9.81 -5.33
N ILE A 414 28.69 -10.12 -5.25
CA ILE A 414 29.77 -9.25 -5.70
C ILE A 414 30.04 -9.53 -7.18
N ASN A 415 30.12 -8.47 -7.97
CA ASN A 415 30.47 -8.51 -9.39
C ASN A 415 31.73 -7.66 -9.63
N ASP A 416 32.33 -7.76 -10.82
CA ASP A 416 33.57 -7.03 -11.16
C ASP A 416 33.45 -5.50 -10.97
N ASP A 417 32.25 -4.94 -11.18
CA ASP A 417 31.98 -3.50 -11.12
C ASP A 417 31.30 -3.04 -9.80
N GLY A 418 31.16 -3.91 -8.79
CA GLY A 418 30.50 -3.55 -7.52
C GLY A 418 29.71 -4.70 -6.89
N TYR A 419 28.47 -4.44 -6.48
CA TYR A 419 27.63 -5.47 -5.87
C TYR A 419 26.16 -5.33 -6.24
N VAL A 420 25.45 -6.44 -6.12
CA VAL A 420 23.99 -6.54 -6.24
C VAL A 420 23.45 -7.06 -4.91
N LEU A 421 22.49 -6.35 -4.36
CA LEU A 421 21.77 -6.68 -3.14
C LEU A 421 20.28 -6.75 -3.49
N TYR A 422 19.58 -7.80 -3.14
CA TYR A 422 18.18 -7.92 -3.56
C TYR A 422 17.31 -8.75 -2.62
N SER A 423 16.01 -8.45 -2.72
CA SER A 423 14.90 -9.25 -2.22
C SER A 423 14.21 -9.93 -3.40
N VAL A 424 13.80 -11.18 -3.22
CA VAL A 424 13.16 -11.97 -4.27
C VAL A 424 11.80 -11.39 -4.66
N GLY A 425 11.38 -11.67 -5.89
CA GLY A 425 10.23 -11.04 -6.48
C GLY A 425 8.87 -11.49 -5.98
N ARG A 426 7.82 -10.95 -6.61
CA ARG A 426 6.41 -11.31 -6.32
C ARG A 426 6.11 -12.80 -6.50
N ASN A 427 6.89 -13.50 -7.34
CA ASN A 427 6.81 -14.95 -7.52
C ASN A 427 7.40 -15.74 -6.35
N ARG A 428 8.12 -15.09 -5.42
CA ARG A 428 8.84 -15.70 -4.28
C ARG A 428 9.86 -16.76 -4.73
N VAL A 429 10.36 -16.62 -5.95
CA VAL A 429 11.40 -17.46 -6.52
C VAL A 429 12.61 -16.57 -6.76
N ASP A 430 13.78 -17.07 -6.38
CA ASP A 430 15.04 -16.38 -6.64
C ASP A 430 15.36 -16.47 -8.14
N ASP A 431 15.19 -15.37 -8.86
CA ASP A 431 15.51 -15.24 -10.28
C ASP A 431 16.96 -14.77 -10.50
N GLY A 432 17.80 -14.76 -9.46
CA GLY A 432 19.22 -14.43 -9.51
C GLY A 432 19.51 -12.93 -9.57
N GLY A 433 18.54 -12.06 -9.23
CA GLY A 433 18.75 -10.62 -9.20
C GLY A 433 19.00 -9.99 -10.58
N VAL A 434 18.40 -10.53 -11.64
CA VAL A 434 18.60 -10.04 -13.01
C VAL A 434 17.94 -8.68 -13.23
N MET A 435 18.73 -7.72 -13.72
CA MET A 435 18.25 -6.37 -14.08
C MET A 435 17.55 -6.37 -15.46
N GLY A 436 16.34 -5.79 -15.58
CA GLY A 436 15.68 -5.57 -16.88
C GLY A 436 14.14 -5.45 -16.86
N ASP A 437 13.54 -5.27 -18.04
CA ASP A 437 12.10 -5.00 -18.31
C ASP A 437 11.11 -6.10 -17.85
N LYS A 438 11.63 -7.25 -17.41
CA LYS A 438 10.85 -8.37 -16.84
C LYS A 438 11.18 -8.58 -15.36
N ARG A 439 11.42 -7.48 -14.63
CA ARG A 439 11.72 -7.49 -13.19
C ARG A 439 10.61 -8.21 -12.43
N LEU A 440 10.97 -9.29 -11.76
CA LEU A 440 10.18 -9.85 -10.66
C LEU A 440 10.82 -9.47 -9.33
N ASP A 441 12.16 -9.58 -9.21
CA ASP A 441 12.96 -9.21 -8.03
C ASP A 441 13.07 -7.70 -7.78
N GLU A 442 13.17 -7.33 -6.51
CA GLU A 442 13.48 -5.97 -6.05
C GLU A 442 15.00 -5.84 -5.89
N VAL A 443 15.65 -5.42 -6.97
CA VAL A 443 17.12 -5.44 -7.11
C VAL A 443 17.72 -4.06 -6.86
N PHE A 444 18.66 -4.01 -5.92
CA PHE A 444 19.54 -2.88 -5.65
C PHE A 444 20.91 -3.18 -6.24
N ALA A 445 21.35 -2.39 -7.20
CA ALA A 445 22.62 -2.59 -7.87
C ALA A 445 23.51 -1.37 -7.70
N VAL A 446 24.55 -1.52 -6.89
CA VAL A 446 25.55 -0.48 -6.67
C VAL A 446 26.74 -0.80 -7.55
N LYS A 447 26.90 0.00 -8.60
CA LYS A 447 28.14 0.03 -9.39
C LYS A 447 29.14 0.94 -8.69
N LEU A 448 30.26 0.39 -8.27
CA LEU A 448 31.35 1.18 -7.73
C LEU A 448 32.05 1.87 -8.90
N ARG A 449 32.02 3.20 -8.94
CA ARG A 449 32.93 3.91 -9.84
C ARG A 449 34.35 3.62 -9.39
N THR A 450 35.10 2.90 -10.21
CA THR A 450 36.54 2.81 -10.07
C THR A 450 37.06 4.24 -10.14
N THR A 451 37.69 4.70 -9.07
CA THR A 451 38.46 5.94 -9.12
C THR A 451 39.49 5.74 -10.21
N SER A 452 39.30 6.38 -11.37
CA SER A 452 40.33 6.47 -12.38
C SER A 452 41.57 6.99 -11.68
N SER A 453 42.61 6.17 -11.66
CA SER A 453 43.97 6.54 -11.22
C SER A 453 44.28 7.94 -11.74
N PRO A 454 44.86 8.84 -10.94
CA PRO A 454 45.29 10.14 -11.45
C PRO A 454 46.20 9.86 -12.65
N ALA A 455 45.89 10.50 -13.76
CA ALA A 455 46.67 10.44 -14.99
C ALA A 455 48.15 10.55 -14.62
N GLU A 456 48.92 9.51 -14.94
CA GLU A 456 50.36 9.58 -14.90
C GLU A 456 50.75 10.82 -15.70
N SER A 457 51.31 11.80 -15.00
CA SER A 457 51.96 12.95 -15.58
C SER A 457 53.07 12.42 -16.47
N ASN A 458 52.88 12.52 -17.79
CA ASN A 458 53.98 12.47 -18.73
C ASN A 458 54.92 13.64 -18.41
N GLU A 459 56.05 13.33 -17.79
CA GLU A 459 57.30 14.07 -17.92
C GLU A 459 58.30 13.28 -18.79
#